data_AF-A0A1B7W3E2-F1
#
_entry.id   AF-A0A1B7W3E2-F1
#
_cell.length_a   1.000
_cell.length_b   1.000
_cell.length_c   1.000
_cell.angle_alpha   90.00
_cell.angle_beta   90.00
_cell.angle_gamma   90.00
#
_symmetry.space_group_name_H-M   'P 1'
#
loop_
_entity.id
_entity.type
_entity.pdbx_description
1 polymer ?
#
loop_
_entity_poly.entity_id
_entity_poly.type
_entity_poly.pdbx_seq_one_letter_code
_entity_poly.pdbx_strand_id
1 'polypeptide(L)'
;FYSGNDYRIVVLDDEVITAYQRIPLFVVGDGISNVLELLQQKQAKFLNMGRKNVIKFDDFRISQKLKMQNIDWNSVIPHNNIIYLLDSANLSSGGEAVDFSERIHPDFQKLAINITKDMGLRLTGVDILTHDITMPMVDYTLIEVNGSPGLNHYAASGEVAAKRVEEFYLKILQVLENDS
;
A
#
# COMPACT_ATOMS: atom_id res chain seq x y z
N PHE A 1 -13.43 -6.02 -14.83
CA PHE A 1 -12.54 -6.15 -13.66
C PHE A 1 -11.15 -6.40 -14.18
N TYR A 2 -10.18 -5.56 -13.79
CA TYR A 2 -8.79 -5.72 -14.19
C TYR A 2 -8.04 -6.52 -13.12
N SER A 3 -7.18 -7.44 -13.54
CA SER A 3 -6.41 -8.30 -12.65
C SER A 3 -4.99 -7.74 -12.52
N GLY A 4 -4.44 -7.77 -11.32
CA GLY A 4 -3.08 -7.31 -11.07
C GLY A 4 -2.84 -7.03 -9.60
N ASN A 5 -1.57 -6.84 -9.26
CA ASN A 5 -1.14 -6.30 -7.99
C ASN A 5 -1.29 -4.77 -8.03
N ASP A 6 -1.73 -4.22 -6.90
CA ASP A 6 -1.91 -2.78 -6.72
C ASP A 6 -0.59 -2.16 -6.26
N TYR A 7 -0.05 -1.25 -7.06
CA TYR A 7 1.16 -0.51 -6.74
C TYR A 7 0.89 0.98 -6.69
N ARG A 8 1.58 1.66 -5.76
CA ARG A 8 1.65 3.12 -5.70
C ARG A 8 3.10 3.55 -5.95
N ILE A 9 3.28 4.45 -6.91
CA ILE A 9 4.56 5.08 -7.24
C ILE A 9 4.46 6.56 -6.85
N VAL A 10 5.36 7.03 -6.01
CA VAL A 10 5.42 8.42 -5.58
C VAL A 10 6.54 9.11 -6.33
N VAL A 11 6.20 10.18 -7.02
CA VAL A 11 7.12 10.94 -7.88
C VAL A 11 7.27 12.35 -7.32
N LEU A 12 8.50 12.86 -7.29
CA LEU A 12 8.81 14.27 -7.08
C LEU A 12 9.64 14.78 -8.26
N ASP A 13 9.10 15.74 -8.99
CA ASP A 13 9.64 16.31 -10.21
C ASP A 13 10.00 15.20 -11.23
N ASP A 14 11.28 14.87 -11.35
CA ASP A 14 11.83 13.88 -12.29
C ASP A 14 12.25 12.56 -11.62
N GLU A 15 11.98 12.38 -10.32
CA GLU A 15 12.48 11.27 -9.52
C GLU A 15 11.33 10.42 -8.93
N VAL A 16 11.44 9.10 -9.06
CA VAL A 16 10.61 8.18 -8.26
C VAL A 16 11.21 8.08 -6.86
N ILE A 17 10.46 8.57 -5.87
CA ILE A 17 10.86 8.58 -4.48
C ILE A 17 10.66 7.22 -3.84
N THR A 18 9.48 6.63 -4.06
CA THR A 18 9.13 5.30 -3.57
C THR A 18 8.18 4.60 -4.53
N ALA A 19 8.29 3.29 -4.60
CA ALA A 19 7.30 2.42 -5.21
C ALA A 19 6.99 1.30 -4.24
N TYR A 20 5.71 1.03 -3.98
CA TYR A 20 5.31 -0.05 -3.10
C TYR A 20 4.03 -0.72 -3.56
N GLN A 21 3.97 -2.04 -3.35
CA GLN A 21 2.74 -2.80 -3.51
C GLN A 21 1.85 -2.57 -2.30
N ARG A 22 0.58 -2.32 -2.53
CA ARG A 22 -0.46 -2.26 -1.51
C ARG A 22 -1.20 -3.59 -1.47
N ILE A 23 -1.29 -4.18 -0.29
CA ILE A 23 -1.98 -5.45 -0.05
C ILE A 23 -3.23 -5.14 0.79
N PRO A 24 -4.45 -5.52 0.36
CA PRO A 24 -5.66 -5.36 1.16
C PRO A 24 -5.56 -6.04 2.51
N LEU A 25 -6.32 -5.56 3.50
CA LEU A 25 -6.34 -6.17 4.83
C LEU A 25 -6.61 -7.68 4.71
N PHE A 26 -5.74 -8.49 5.31
CA PHE A 26 -5.81 -9.94 5.27
C PHE A 26 -5.41 -10.56 6.61
N VAL A 27 -5.74 -11.83 6.82
CA VAL A 27 -5.18 -12.68 7.89
C VAL A 27 -4.59 -13.94 7.27
N VAL A 28 -3.61 -14.53 7.94
CA VAL A 28 -3.02 -15.83 7.57
C VAL A 28 -3.43 -16.84 8.63
N GLY A 29 -4.03 -17.95 8.22
CA GLY A 29 -4.40 -19.01 9.13
C GLY A 29 -3.18 -19.68 9.74
N ASP A 30 -3.27 -19.99 11.02
CA ASP A 30 -2.34 -20.83 11.78
C ASP A 30 -2.92 -22.22 12.06
N GLY A 31 -4.15 -22.49 11.62
CA GLY A 31 -4.88 -23.73 11.87
C GLY A 31 -5.46 -23.86 13.28
N ILE A 32 -5.34 -22.84 14.14
CA ILE A 32 -5.76 -22.88 15.54
C ILE A 32 -6.64 -21.68 15.89
N SER A 33 -6.19 -20.46 15.60
CA SER A 33 -6.92 -19.24 15.91
C SER A 33 -8.04 -18.95 14.91
N ASN A 34 -9.12 -18.35 15.40
CA ASN A 34 -10.21 -17.88 14.56
C ASN A 34 -9.88 -16.52 13.91
N VAL A 35 -10.68 -16.12 12.92
CA VAL A 35 -10.48 -14.85 12.20
C VAL A 35 -10.41 -13.64 13.13
N LEU A 36 -11.25 -13.58 14.18
CA LEU A 36 -11.25 -12.46 15.13
C LEU A 36 -9.92 -12.38 15.87
N GLU A 37 -9.42 -13.49 16.39
CA GLU A 37 -8.14 -13.59 17.09
C GLU A 37 -6.97 -13.21 16.19
N LEU A 38 -6.93 -13.75 14.97
CA LEU A 38 -5.90 -13.42 13.98
C LEU A 38 -5.90 -11.92 13.66
N LEU A 39 -7.09 -11.31 13.57
CA LEU A 39 -7.21 -9.88 13.31
C LEU A 39 -6.77 -9.03 14.53
N GLN A 40 -7.09 -9.46 15.75
CA GLN A 40 -6.63 -8.83 16.99
C GLN A 40 -5.11 -8.88 17.12
N GLN A 41 -4.49 -10.03 16.84
CA GLN A 41 -3.04 -10.18 16.82
C GLN A 41 -2.41 -9.25 15.77
N LYS A 42 -3.00 -9.14 14.58
CA LYS A 42 -2.55 -8.22 13.54
C LYS A 42 -2.65 -6.76 13.98
N GLN A 43 -3.76 -6.36 14.59
CA GLN A 43 -3.94 -5.02 15.15
C GLN A 43 -2.89 -4.72 16.24
N ALA A 44 -2.60 -5.67 17.13
CA ALA A 44 -1.55 -5.51 18.14
C ALA A 44 -0.16 -5.33 17.52
N LYS A 45 0.17 -6.10 16.47
CA LYS A 45 1.42 -5.93 15.70
C LYS A 45 1.52 -4.53 15.09
N PHE A 46 0.44 -4.03 14.49
CA PHE A 46 0.40 -2.68 13.94
C PHE A 46 0.62 -1.61 15.01
N LEU A 47 0.01 -1.74 16.19
CA LEU A 47 0.23 -0.81 17.29
C LEU A 47 1.69 -0.78 17.75
N ASN A 48 2.34 -1.95 17.83
CA ASN A 48 3.76 -2.05 18.18
C ASN A 48 4.69 -1.41 17.13
N MET A 49 4.26 -1.37 15.86
CA MET A 49 4.95 -0.66 14.78
C MET A 49 4.62 0.84 14.72
N GLY A 50 3.81 1.36 15.66
CA GLY A 50 3.39 2.77 15.68
C GLY A 50 2.21 3.10 14.74
N ARG A 51 1.61 2.10 14.08
CA ARG A 51 0.41 2.27 13.26
C ARG A 51 -0.84 2.35 14.16
N LYS A 52 -1.28 3.56 14.48
CA LYS A 52 -2.40 3.79 15.43
C LYS A 52 -3.76 3.33 14.86
N ASN A 53 -4.46 2.45 15.58
CA ASN A 53 -5.87 2.05 15.40
C ASN A 53 -6.36 1.96 13.95
N VAL A 54 -5.62 1.23 13.12
CA VAL A 54 -5.86 1.19 11.68
C VAL A 54 -7.01 0.23 11.31
N ILE A 55 -7.18 -0.87 12.04
CA ILE A 55 -8.22 -1.86 11.75
C ILE A 55 -9.48 -1.54 12.55
N LYS A 56 -10.57 -1.26 11.83
CA LYS A 56 -11.91 -1.08 12.40
C LYS A 56 -12.67 -2.39 12.31
N PHE A 57 -12.84 -3.06 13.45
CA PHE A 57 -13.46 -4.39 13.53
C PHE A 57 -14.95 -4.35 13.20
N ASP A 58 -15.58 -3.19 13.41
CA ASP A 58 -16.97 -2.87 13.10
C ASP A 58 -17.18 -2.41 11.64
N ASP A 59 -16.13 -2.41 10.82
CA ASP A 59 -16.26 -2.11 9.40
C ASP A 59 -17.13 -3.17 8.71
N PHE A 60 -18.33 -2.75 8.28
CA PHE A 60 -19.31 -3.63 7.66
C PHE A 60 -18.76 -4.36 6.41
N ARG A 61 -17.75 -3.79 5.73
CA ARG A 61 -17.12 -4.37 4.54
C ARG A 61 -16.38 -5.67 4.89
N ILE A 62 -15.78 -5.75 6.08
CA ILE A 62 -15.14 -6.99 6.56
C ILE A 62 -16.19 -8.08 6.70
N SER A 63 -17.30 -7.78 7.37
CA SER A 63 -18.39 -8.74 7.57
C SER A 63 -19.00 -9.20 6.24
N GLN A 64 -19.17 -8.30 5.26
CA GLN A 64 -19.61 -8.67 3.91
C GLN A 64 -18.61 -9.60 3.22
N LYS A 65 -17.31 -9.29 3.32
CA LYS A 65 -16.23 -10.05 2.69
C LYS A 65 -16.10 -11.47 3.27
N LEU A 66 -16.28 -11.62 4.58
CA LEU A 66 -16.35 -12.92 5.25
C LEU A 66 -17.54 -13.74 4.74
N LYS A 67 -18.73 -13.12 4.72
CA LYS A 67 -19.96 -13.77 4.22
C LYS A 67 -19.83 -14.25 2.77
N MET A 68 -19.24 -13.45 1.88
CA MET A 68 -18.98 -13.84 0.49
C MET A 68 -18.04 -15.04 0.36
N GLN A 69 -17.15 -15.24 1.33
CA GLN A 69 -16.22 -16.36 1.41
C GLN A 69 -16.79 -17.56 2.20
N ASN A 70 -18.06 -17.50 2.62
CA ASN A 70 -18.72 -18.52 3.46
C ASN A 70 -17.97 -18.81 4.78
N ILE A 71 -17.37 -17.77 5.38
CA ILE A 71 -16.70 -17.83 6.68
C ILE A 71 -17.25 -16.73 7.59
N ASP A 72 -16.95 -16.82 8.87
CA ASP A 72 -17.32 -15.85 9.89
C ASP A 72 -16.16 -15.56 10.85
N TRP A 73 -16.43 -14.74 11.86
CA TRP A 73 -15.45 -14.35 12.87
C TRP A 73 -14.90 -15.51 13.71
N ASN A 74 -15.65 -16.60 13.85
CA ASN A 74 -15.29 -17.77 14.66
C ASN A 74 -14.62 -18.88 13.83
N SER A 75 -14.56 -18.71 12.51
CA SER A 75 -13.97 -19.67 11.59
C SER A 75 -12.47 -19.77 11.82
N VAL A 76 -11.96 -20.99 11.97
CA VAL A 76 -10.51 -21.27 12.03
C VAL A 76 -9.99 -21.43 10.62
N ILE A 77 -8.98 -20.65 10.26
CA ILE A 77 -8.41 -20.66 8.92
C ILE A 77 -7.27 -21.69 8.87
N PRO A 78 -7.25 -22.61 7.87
CA PRO A 78 -6.17 -23.58 7.73
C PRO A 78 -4.79 -22.93 7.69
N HIS A 79 -3.79 -23.63 8.21
CA HIS A 79 -2.42 -23.14 8.27
C HIS A 79 -1.92 -22.70 6.89
N ASN A 80 -1.31 -21.51 6.80
CA ASN A 80 -0.83 -20.84 5.59
C ASN A 80 -1.90 -20.36 4.58
N ASN A 81 -3.20 -20.53 4.86
CA ASN A 81 -4.23 -19.96 3.98
C ASN A 81 -4.42 -18.47 4.26
N ILE A 82 -4.42 -17.66 3.20
CA ILE A 82 -4.64 -16.21 3.27
C ILE A 82 -6.13 -15.92 3.05
N ILE A 83 -6.71 -15.14 3.96
CA ILE A 83 -8.07 -14.61 3.82
C ILE A 83 -8.01 -13.10 3.74
N TYR A 84 -8.48 -12.55 2.63
CA TYR A 84 -8.64 -11.11 2.46
C TYR A 84 -9.95 -10.66 3.09
N LEU A 85 -9.87 -9.62 3.92
CA LEU A 85 -10.98 -9.03 4.68
C LEU A 85 -11.50 -7.75 4.05
N LEU A 86 -10.76 -7.13 3.12
CA LEU A 86 -11.19 -5.98 2.33
C LEU A 86 -10.76 -6.17 0.87
N ASP A 87 -11.47 -5.53 -0.06
CA ASP A 87 -11.06 -5.45 -1.47
C ASP A 87 -10.06 -4.31 -1.71
N SER A 88 -10.22 -3.19 -1.02
CA SER A 88 -9.34 -2.03 -1.17
C SER A 88 -8.01 -2.24 -0.44
N ALA A 89 -6.90 -1.91 -1.10
CA ALA A 89 -5.55 -2.00 -0.53
C ALA A 89 -5.14 -0.78 0.34
N ASN A 90 -6.12 -0.11 0.94
CA ASN A 90 -5.88 1.12 1.69
C ASN A 90 -5.11 0.86 2.99
N LEU A 91 -3.90 1.41 3.09
CA LEU A 91 -3.07 1.33 4.30
C LEU A 91 -3.73 1.98 5.52
N SER A 92 -4.64 2.93 5.32
CA SER A 92 -5.44 3.57 6.38
C SER A 92 -6.54 2.66 6.94
N SER A 93 -6.86 1.57 6.26
CA SER A 93 -7.89 0.57 6.65
C SER A 93 -7.28 -0.79 6.98
N GLY A 94 -5.99 -0.84 7.29
CA GLY A 94 -5.29 -2.05 7.74
C GLY A 94 -4.58 -2.81 6.62
N GLY A 95 -4.54 -2.26 5.40
CA GLY A 95 -3.68 -2.78 4.34
C GLY A 95 -2.20 -2.75 4.70
N GLU A 96 -1.39 -3.51 3.98
CA GLU A 96 0.06 -3.57 4.15
C GLU A 96 0.78 -3.06 2.90
N ALA A 97 2.01 -2.57 3.08
CA ALA A 97 2.85 -2.11 2.00
C ALA A 97 4.09 -3.00 1.91
N VAL A 98 4.45 -3.40 0.69
CA VAL A 98 5.72 -4.06 0.39
C VAL A 98 6.53 -3.12 -0.48
N ASP A 99 7.75 -2.82 -0.06
CA ASP A 99 8.63 -1.89 -0.76
C ASP A 99 9.21 -2.50 -2.04
N PHE A 100 9.09 -1.78 -3.15
CA PHE A 100 9.64 -2.09 -4.46
C PHE A 100 10.47 -0.94 -5.03
N SER A 101 10.83 0.06 -4.23
CA SER A 101 11.49 1.29 -4.67
C SER A 101 12.82 1.01 -5.38
N GLU A 102 13.56 0.00 -4.93
CA GLU A 102 14.84 -0.42 -5.54
C GLU A 102 14.67 -1.46 -6.65
N ARG A 103 13.45 -1.97 -6.86
CA ARG A 103 13.15 -3.08 -7.77
C ARG A 103 12.25 -2.71 -8.93
N ILE A 104 11.58 -1.57 -8.86
CA ILE A 104 10.68 -1.08 -9.90
C ILE A 104 11.40 -0.95 -11.24
N HIS A 105 10.82 -1.53 -12.28
CA HIS A 105 11.38 -1.49 -13.62
C HIS A 105 11.41 -0.06 -14.17
N PRO A 106 12.48 0.35 -14.90
CA PRO A 106 12.59 1.71 -15.45
C PRO A 106 11.42 2.18 -16.31
N ASP A 107 10.69 1.26 -16.95
CA ASP A 107 9.51 1.61 -17.75
C ASP A 107 8.39 2.20 -16.90
N PHE A 108 8.10 1.59 -15.75
CA PHE A 108 7.09 2.09 -14.81
C PHE A 108 7.55 3.39 -14.15
N GLN A 109 8.86 3.55 -13.89
CA GLN A 109 9.40 4.81 -13.40
C GLN A 109 9.17 5.94 -14.40
N LYS A 110 9.55 5.73 -15.66
CA LYS A 110 9.34 6.69 -16.76
C LYS A 110 7.86 7.02 -16.96
N LEU A 111 6.99 6.01 -16.91
CA LEU A 111 5.55 6.21 -17.00
C LEU A 111 5.05 7.15 -15.90
N ALA A 112 5.38 6.87 -14.63
CA ALA A 112 4.93 7.69 -13.51
C ALA A 112 5.46 9.13 -13.56
N ILE A 113 6.72 9.31 -13.97
CA ILE A 113 7.33 10.63 -14.18
C ILE A 113 6.60 11.39 -15.30
N ASN A 114 6.34 10.74 -16.43
CA ASN A 114 5.64 11.38 -17.55
C ASN A 114 4.21 11.76 -17.16
N ILE A 115 3.47 10.89 -16.47
CA ILE A 115 2.13 11.21 -15.95
C ILE A 115 2.18 12.45 -15.05
N THR A 116 3.17 12.53 -14.15
CA THR A 116 3.35 13.66 -13.23
C THR A 116 3.53 14.98 -14.00
N LYS A 117 4.40 14.97 -15.02
CA LYS A 117 4.65 16.11 -15.91
C LYS A 117 3.43 16.51 -16.72
N ASP A 118 2.76 15.54 -17.34
CA ASP A 118 1.59 15.78 -18.18
C ASP A 118 0.42 16.38 -17.38
N MET A 119 0.36 16.09 -16.08
CA MET A 119 -0.59 16.71 -15.15
C MET A 119 -0.16 18.09 -14.63
N GLY A 120 1.05 18.55 -14.97
CA GLY A 120 1.59 19.82 -14.47
C GLY A 120 1.84 19.83 -12.96
N LEU A 121 2.04 18.66 -12.36
CA LEU A 121 2.27 18.49 -10.93
C LEU A 121 3.75 18.21 -10.67
N ARG A 122 4.23 18.65 -9.52
CA ARG A 122 5.57 18.33 -9.03
C ARG A 122 5.58 17.05 -8.20
N LEU A 123 4.56 16.85 -7.38
CA LEU A 123 4.45 15.69 -6.50
C LEU A 123 3.18 14.91 -6.84
N THR A 124 3.31 13.62 -7.12
CA THR A 124 2.15 12.74 -7.32
C THR A 124 2.33 11.38 -6.68
N GLY A 125 1.22 10.76 -6.31
CA GLY A 125 1.11 9.32 -6.12
C GLY A 125 0.33 8.74 -7.31
N VAL A 126 0.98 7.89 -8.10
CA VAL A 126 0.42 7.21 -9.26
C VAL A 126 0.09 5.77 -8.88
N ASP A 127 -1.18 5.40 -8.98
CA ASP A 127 -1.67 4.07 -8.63
C ASP A 127 -1.86 3.22 -9.88
N ILE A 128 -1.17 2.08 -9.94
CA ILE A 128 -1.13 1.20 -11.11
C ILE A 128 -1.46 -0.23 -10.70
N LEU A 129 -2.35 -0.89 -11.46
CA LEU A 129 -2.47 -2.34 -11.46
C LEU A 129 -1.54 -2.92 -12.52
N THR A 130 -0.67 -3.85 -12.12
CA THR A 130 0.12 -4.69 -13.03
C THR A 130 0.42 -6.02 -12.37
N HIS A 131 0.77 -7.05 -13.13
CA HIS A 131 1.13 -8.34 -12.54
C HIS A 131 2.45 -8.25 -11.74
N ASP A 132 3.46 -7.60 -12.30
CA ASP A 132 4.76 -7.42 -11.66
C ASP A 132 5.39 -6.10 -12.10
N ILE A 133 5.58 -5.18 -11.15
CA ILE A 133 6.19 -3.87 -11.40
C ILE A 133 7.71 -3.94 -11.64
N THR A 134 8.33 -5.09 -11.39
CA THR A 134 9.79 -5.30 -11.54
C THR A 134 10.19 -5.78 -12.93
N MET A 135 9.22 -6.11 -13.77
CA MET A 135 9.42 -6.58 -15.13
C MET A 135 9.14 -5.45 -16.14
N PRO A 136 9.61 -5.58 -17.39
CA PRO A 136 9.26 -4.67 -18.48
C PRO A 136 7.75 -4.45 -18.56
N MET A 137 7.36 -3.22 -18.89
CA MET A 137 5.95 -2.84 -18.93
C MET A 137 5.27 -3.52 -20.12
N VAL A 138 4.31 -4.41 -19.85
CA VAL A 138 3.53 -5.13 -20.88
C VAL A 138 2.05 -4.82 -20.79
N ASP A 139 1.43 -5.07 -19.63
CA ASP A 139 0.02 -4.79 -19.37
C ASP A 139 -0.10 -4.06 -18.02
N TYR A 140 -0.87 -2.98 -17.99
CA TYR A 140 -1.12 -2.21 -16.79
C TYR A 140 -2.43 -1.43 -16.89
N THR A 141 -2.98 -1.08 -15.73
CA THR A 141 -4.13 -0.17 -15.62
C THR A 141 -3.78 0.95 -14.68
N LEU A 142 -3.88 2.20 -15.15
CA LEU A 142 -3.81 3.37 -14.29
C LEU A 142 -5.13 3.50 -13.51
N ILE A 143 -5.07 3.48 -12.18
CA ILE A 143 -6.24 3.54 -11.29
C ILE A 143 -6.55 5.00 -10.93
N GLU A 144 -5.55 5.70 -10.40
CA GLU A 144 -5.67 7.03 -9.82
C GLU A 144 -4.33 7.78 -9.95
N VAL A 145 -4.41 9.11 -10.08
CA VAL A 145 -3.25 9.99 -9.85
C VAL A 145 -3.63 11.02 -8.79
N ASN A 146 -2.85 11.06 -7.71
CA ASN A 146 -3.10 11.91 -6.56
C ASN A 146 -2.01 12.99 -6.44
N GLY A 147 -2.39 14.27 -6.51
CA GLY A 147 -1.43 15.40 -6.42
C GLY A 147 -0.98 15.79 -5.01
N SER A 148 -1.46 15.08 -3.97
CA SER A 148 -1.04 15.27 -2.58
C SER A 148 -0.98 13.93 -1.85
N PRO A 149 -0.07 13.03 -2.27
CA PRO A 149 0.02 11.69 -1.71
C PRO A 149 0.45 11.73 -0.24
N GLY A 150 -0.40 11.23 0.65
CA GLY A 150 -0.04 11.04 2.06
C GLY A 150 0.90 9.84 2.25
N LEU A 151 2.03 10.04 2.92
CA LEU A 151 3.04 8.99 3.16
C LEU A 151 3.06 8.44 4.58
N ASN A 152 2.29 9.01 5.50
CA ASN A 152 2.31 8.63 6.93
C ASN A 152 2.05 7.13 7.15
N HIS A 153 1.12 6.54 6.39
CA HIS A 153 0.81 5.13 6.53
C HIS A 153 1.90 4.21 5.96
N TYR A 154 2.60 4.66 4.92
CA TYR A 154 3.75 3.95 4.36
C TYR A 154 4.96 4.09 5.29
N ALA A 155 5.26 5.29 5.81
CA ALA A 155 6.32 5.48 6.80
C ALA A 155 6.17 4.54 8.01
N ALA A 156 4.94 4.32 8.47
CA ALA A 156 4.63 3.44 9.59
C ALA A 156 4.66 1.93 9.24
N SER A 157 4.97 1.54 7.99
CA SER A 157 5.05 0.12 7.59
C SER A 157 6.41 -0.51 7.92
N GLY A 158 7.41 0.26 8.33
CA GLY A 158 8.70 -0.24 8.78
C GLY A 158 9.81 0.81 8.73
N GLU A 159 10.96 0.51 9.32
CA GLU A 159 12.08 1.45 9.45
C GLU A 159 12.62 1.93 8.09
N VAL A 160 12.70 1.04 7.10
CA VAL A 160 13.14 1.40 5.73
C VAL A 160 12.19 2.42 5.11
N ALA A 161 10.88 2.21 5.23
CA ALA A 161 9.87 3.12 4.71
C ALA A 161 9.91 4.46 5.46
N ALA A 162 10.06 4.43 6.79
CA ALA A 162 10.20 5.64 7.60
C ALA A 162 11.38 6.49 7.16
N LYS A 163 12.56 5.88 7.01
CA LYS A 163 13.79 6.57 6.57
C LYS A 163 13.65 7.17 5.18
N ARG A 164 13.04 6.44 4.24
CA ARG A 164 12.80 6.94 2.87
C ARG A 164 11.87 8.16 2.87
N VAL A 165 10.83 8.14 3.71
CA VAL A 165 9.92 9.28 3.85
C VAL A 165 10.61 10.48 4.52
N GLU A 166 11.46 10.26 5.50
CA GLU A 166 12.28 11.31 6.12
C GLU A 166 13.21 11.98 5.10
N GLU A 167 13.99 11.19 4.35
CA GLU A 167 14.87 11.67 3.29
C GLU A 167 14.11 12.46 2.21
N PHE A 168 12.91 11.99 1.85
CA PHE A 168 12.03 12.69 0.92
C PHE A 168 11.59 14.07 1.44
N TYR A 169 11.13 14.17 2.69
CA TYR A 169 10.72 15.46 3.25
C TYR A 169 11.91 16.42 3.39
N LEU A 170 13.11 15.91 3.72
CA LEU A 170 14.33 16.71 3.73
C LEU A 170 14.65 17.28 2.34
N LYS A 171 14.51 16.48 1.28
CA LYS A 171 14.67 16.96 -0.11
C LYS A 171 13.68 18.09 -0.43
N ILE A 172 12.41 17.95 -0.06
CA ILE A 172 11.41 19.00 -0.28
C ILE A 172 11.81 20.29 0.43
N LEU A 173 12.20 20.21 1.70
CA LEU A 173 12.59 21.38 2.49
C LEU A 173 13.78 22.11 1.86
N GLN A 174 14.80 21.37 1.41
CA GLN A 174 15.96 21.95 0.73
C GLN A 174 15.59 22.67 -0.57
N VAL A 175 14.66 22.12 -1.36
CA VAL A 175 14.18 22.76 -2.58
C VAL A 175 13.43 24.06 -2.25
N LEU A 176 12.58 24.05 -1.22
CA LEU A 176 11.85 25.25 -0.78
C LEU A 176 12.78 26.35 -0.27
N GLU A 177 13.86 26.00 0.45
CA GLU A 177 14.86 26.96 0.91
C GLU A 177 15.65 27.59 -0.25
N ASN A 178 15.92 26.84 -1.32
CA ASN A 178 16.68 27.35 -2.48
C ASN A 178 15.81 28.18 -3.46
N ASP A 179 14.50 27.99 -3.45
CA ASP A 179 13.53 28.77 -4.25
C ASP A 179 13.10 30.09 -3.54
N SER A 180 13.60 30.34 -2.31
CA SER A 180 13.31 31.52 -1.46
C SER A 180 14.38 32.61 -1.56
#